data_AF-A0A6H0XLF8-F1
#
_entry.id   AF-A0A6H0XLF8-F1
#
_cell.length_a   1.000
_cell.length_b   1.000
_cell.length_c   1.000
_cell.angle_alpha   90.00
_cell.angle_beta   90.00
_cell.angle_gamma   90.00
#
_symmetry.space_group_name_H-M   'P 1'
#
loop_
_entity.id
_entity.type
_entity.pdbx_description
1 polymer ?
#
loop_
_entity_poly.entity_id
_entity_poly.type
_entity_poly.pdbx_seq_one_letter_code
_entity_poly.pdbx_strand_id
1 'polypeptide(L)'
;MFRAVVAKCSIGRWGLGAIRNGHWTPSDLRQVVCGFYSESHLPDEERCHLETYLDRRTWKFVYAWIAVLGVARASEKLWLEWNIWKQTLTRRVPKKLRNIDADVNSRTRGDYLFMESLQLAGRGDQAWEIFRESDLSLHVLKSWVLLDLIKDAYHAGDKAVELQMILSARYGDRIMDSGQPLRTMCKLDAVDSSGHAVISEKNAAAMYECLKTSLDPFATDGLVKGDTLAACREARMLHEADICETTDENKKHD
;
A
#
# COMPACT_ATOMS: atom_id res chain seq x y z
N MET A 1 18.04 17.22 -6.07
CA MET A 1 17.10 17.09 -7.20
C MET A 1 15.96 16.13 -6.93
N PHE A 2 16.22 14.84 -6.60
CA PHE A 2 15.18 13.85 -6.28
C PHE A 2 14.14 14.34 -5.25
N ARG A 3 14.58 14.90 -4.12
CA ARG A 3 13.68 15.52 -3.11
C ARG A 3 12.77 16.60 -3.67
N ALA A 4 13.24 17.40 -4.63
CA ALA A 4 12.46 18.47 -5.23
C ALA A 4 11.42 17.92 -6.23
N VAL A 5 11.76 16.85 -6.97
CA VAL A 5 10.80 16.15 -7.84
C VAL A 5 9.77 15.40 -7.01
N VAL A 6 10.19 14.68 -5.98
CA VAL A 6 9.33 14.00 -4.99
C VAL A 6 8.41 15.00 -4.27
N ALA A 7 8.91 16.17 -3.87
CA ALA A 7 8.09 17.24 -3.31
C ALA A 7 7.06 17.78 -4.33
N LYS A 8 7.40 17.83 -5.62
CA LYS A 8 6.46 18.18 -6.71
C LYS A 8 5.46 17.06 -7.02
N CYS A 9 5.86 15.79 -6.88
CA CYS A 9 4.96 14.64 -6.81
C CYS A 9 4.10 14.65 -5.54
N SER A 10 4.22 15.71 -4.72
CA SER A 10 3.44 15.92 -3.52
C SER A 10 3.74 14.87 -2.44
N ILE A 11 5.01 14.61 -2.15
CA ILE A 11 5.43 13.71 -1.06
C ILE A 11 5.97 14.57 0.09
N GLY A 12 5.07 15.02 0.97
CA GLY A 12 5.36 15.77 2.20
C GLY A 12 4.11 15.96 3.08
N ARG A 13 4.25 16.67 4.21
CA ARG A 13 3.26 16.84 5.30
C ARG A 13 1.82 17.26 4.90
N TRP A 14 1.61 17.71 3.67
CA TRP A 14 0.31 18.02 3.05
C TRP A 14 0.32 17.67 1.55
N GLY A 15 0.99 16.57 1.24
CA GLY A 15 1.43 16.12 -0.07
C GLY A 15 0.32 15.85 -1.07
N LEU A 16 -0.37 16.91 -1.46
CA LEU A 16 -1.35 16.94 -2.53
C LEU A 16 -1.31 18.25 -3.32
N GLY A 17 -0.40 19.19 -3.02
CA GLY A 17 -0.44 20.53 -3.60
C GLY A 17 -0.47 20.57 -5.13
N ALA A 18 0.24 19.68 -5.83
CA ALA A 18 0.28 19.72 -7.30
C ALA A 18 -0.79 18.84 -7.97
N ILE A 19 -1.09 17.66 -7.42
CA ILE A 19 -2.13 16.75 -7.92
C ILE A 19 -3.52 17.33 -7.64
N ARG A 20 -3.75 17.89 -6.44
CA ARG A 20 -5.01 18.54 -6.04
C ARG A 20 -5.24 19.90 -6.72
N ASN A 21 -4.18 20.55 -7.19
CA ASN A 21 -4.28 21.76 -8.03
C ASN A 21 -4.33 21.45 -9.53
N GLY A 22 -4.36 20.17 -9.93
CA GLY A 22 -4.53 19.76 -11.34
C GLY A 22 -3.31 20.01 -12.24
N HIS A 23 -2.12 20.19 -11.68
CA HIS A 23 -0.94 20.51 -12.50
C HIS A 23 -0.30 19.29 -13.17
N TRP A 24 -0.51 18.08 -12.63
CA TRP A 24 0.09 16.84 -13.13
C TRP A 24 -0.99 15.78 -13.30
N THR A 25 -1.09 15.19 -14.48
CA THR A 25 -1.96 14.06 -14.75
C THR A 25 -1.27 12.75 -14.32
N PRO A 26 -2.04 11.65 -14.11
CA PRO A 26 -1.43 10.33 -13.90
C PRO A 26 -0.46 9.91 -15.02
N SER A 27 -0.70 10.37 -16.25
CA SER A 27 0.20 10.14 -17.40
C SER A 27 1.52 10.89 -17.26
N ASP A 28 1.50 12.14 -16.79
CA ASP A 28 2.71 12.92 -16.55
C ASP A 28 3.57 12.26 -15.46
N LEU A 29 2.93 11.82 -14.38
CA LEU A 29 3.62 11.12 -13.31
C LEU A 29 4.26 9.82 -13.81
N ARG A 30 3.54 9.06 -14.64
CA ARG A 30 4.02 7.81 -15.24
C ARG A 30 5.24 8.04 -16.14
N GLN A 31 5.26 9.11 -16.95
CA GLN A 31 6.42 9.45 -17.76
C GLN A 31 7.63 9.84 -16.89
N VAL A 32 7.42 10.55 -15.79
CA VAL A 32 8.52 10.92 -14.89
C VAL A 32 9.15 9.69 -14.21
N VAL A 33 8.38 8.66 -13.88
CA VAL A 33 8.92 7.45 -13.24
C VAL A 33 9.33 6.34 -14.20
N CYS A 34 8.72 6.25 -15.38
CA CYS A 34 8.99 5.20 -16.37
C CYS A 34 9.79 5.67 -17.59
N GLY A 35 10.04 6.96 -17.73
CA GLY A 35 10.66 7.58 -18.89
C GLY A 35 9.64 8.23 -19.83
N PHE A 36 10.08 9.23 -20.57
CA PHE A 36 9.23 10.00 -21.47
C PHE A 36 8.91 9.22 -22.74
N TYR A 37 7.71 9.40 -23.31
CA TYR A 37 7.32 8.68 -24.53
C TYR A 37 8.23 8.98 -25.73
N SER A 38 8.76 10.20 -25.81
CA SER A 38 9.74 10.60 -26.84
C SER A 38 11.03 9.78 -26.80
N GLU A 39 11.32 9.15 -25.66
CA GLU A 39 12.52 8.35 -25.41
C GLU A 39 12.23 6.83 -25.45
N SER A 40 11.04 6.42 -25.90
CA SER A 40 10.65 5.01 -25.99
C SER A 40 11.55 4.15 -26.88
N HIS A 41 12.28 4.79 -27.80
CA HIS A 41 13.28 4.15 -28.66
C HIS A 41 14.60 3.84 -27.94
N LEU A 42 14.85 4.45 -26.78
CA LEU A 42 16.04 4.21 -25.96
C LEU A 42 15.84 2.98 -25.05
N PRO A 43 16.92 2.24 -24.73
CA PRO A 43 16.93 1.28 -23.63
C PRO A 43 16.50 1.92 -22.31
N ASP A 44 15.91 1.15 -21.40
CA ASP A 44 15.38 1.66 -20.13
C ASP A 44 16.47 2.36 -19.30
N GLU A 45 17.71 1.89 -19.36
CA GLU A 45 18.86 2.46 -18.64
C GLU A 45 19.27 3.85 -19.16
N GLU A 46 18.91 4.18 -20.40
CA GLU A 46 19.24 5.43 -21.08
C GLU A 46 18.10 6.45 -21.05
N ARG A 47 16.91 6.03 -20.59
CA ARG A 47 15.75 6.92 -20.47
C ARG A 47 15.91 7.89 -19.30
N CYS A 48 15.49 9.13 -19.50
CA CYS A 48 15.45 10.13 -18.45
C CYS A 48 14.25 9.87 -17.53
N HIS A 49 14.48 9.09 -16.47
CA HIS A 49 13.47 8.83 -15.44
C HIS A 49 13.99 9.09 -14.02
N LEU A 50 13.06 9.29 -13.09
CA LEU A 50 13.35 9.70 -11.71
C LEU A 50 14.24 8.71 -10.94
N GLU A 51 14.20 7.42 -11.31
CA GLU A 51 15.02 6.36 -10.73
C GLU A 51 16.53 6.64 -10.82
N THR A 52 16.98 7.34 -11.86
CA THR A 52 18.40 7.67 -12.09
C THR A 52 18.98 8.55 -10.97
N TYR A 53 18.10 9.21 -10.20
CA TYR A 53 18.46 10.08 -9.07
C TYR A 53 18.16 9.44 -7.71
N LEU A 54 17.75 8.17 -7.68
CA LEU A 54 17.38 7.45 -6.48
C LEU A 54 18.62 6.92 -5.74
N ASP A 55 18.84 7.41 -4.51
CA ASP A 55 19.77 6.77 -3.58
C ASP A 55 19.03 5.73 -2.72
N ARG A 56 19.16 4.46 -3.09
CA ARG A 56 18.54 3.31 -2.40
C ARG A 56 19.16 3.02 -1.02
N ARG A 57 20.23 3.70 -0.61
CA ARG A 57 20.83 3.54 0.73
C ARG A 57 20.00 4.22 1.81
N THR A 58 19.21 5.21 1.46
CA THR A 58 18.44 5.98 2.42
C THR A 58 16.96 5.56 2.39
N TRP A 59 16.46 5.08 3.54
CA TRP A 59 15.06 4.64 3.67
C TRP A 59 14.05 5.69 3.19
N LYS A 60 14.26 6.98 3.47
CA LYS A 60 13.37 8.06 3.02
C LYS A 60 13.22 8.15 1.50
N PHE A 61 14.28 7.82 0.75
CA PHE A 61 14.26 7.84 -0.70
C PHE A 61 13.60 6.60 -1.27
N VAL A 62 13.88 5.43 -0.69
CA VAL A 62 13.15 4.19 -1.01
C VAL A 62 11.66 4.39 -0.75
N TYR A 63 11.31 4.89 0.43
CA TYR A 63 9.93 5.16 0.82
C TYR A 63 9.21 6.05 -0.20
N ALA A 64 9.79 7.22 -0.49
CA ALA A 64 9.25 8.15 -1.46
C ALA A 64 9.11 7.51 -2.85
N TRP A 65 10.12 6.77 -3.29
CA TRP A 65 10.12 6.10 -4.58
C TRP A 65 8.97 5.11 -4.72
N ILE A 66 8.82 4.20 -3.76
CA ILE A 66 7.75 3.19 -3.78
C ILE A 66 6.38 3.86 -3.74
N ALA A 67 6.21 4.91 -2.92
CA ALA A 67 4.98 5.69 -2.89
C ALA A 67 4.66 6.34 -4.25
N VAL A 68 5.62 7.00 -4.92
CA VAL A 68 5.39 7.57 -6.27
C VAL A 68 4.97 6.47 -7.24
N LEU A 69 5.66 5.34 -7.25
CA LEU A 69 5.35 4.25 -8.17
C LEU A 69 3.94 3.69 -7.97
N GLY A 70 3.46 3.62 -6.72
CA GLY A 70 2.08 3.30 -6.37
C GLY A 70 1.07 4.24 -7.02
N VAL A 71 1.24 5.55 -6.79
CA VAL A 71 0.36 6.59 -7.35
C VAL A 71 0.40 6.60 -8.88
N ALA A 72 1.58 6.40 -9.46
CA ALA A 72 1.77 6.33 -10.92
C ALA A 72 1.23 5.04 -11.55
N ARG A 73 0.72 4.10 -10.74
CA ARG A 73 0.32 2.74 -11.16
C ARG A 73 1.41 2.05 -11.99
N ALA A 74 2.67 2.23 -11.57
CA ALA A 74 3.83 1.63 -12.21
C ALA A 74 4.13 0.25 -11.60
N SER A 75 3.13 -0.65 -11.68
CA SER A 75 3.16 -1.98 -11.06
C SER A 75 4.39 -2.82 -11.40
N GLU A 76 4.83 -2.82 -12.67
CA GLU A 76 6.01 -3.57 -13.09
C GLU A 76 7.29 -3.07 -12.40
N LYS A 77 7.46 -1.76 -12.28
CA LYS A 77 8.59 -1.17 -11.53
C LYS A 77 8.45 -1.40 -10.02
N LEU A 78 7.23 -1.35 -9.46
CA LEU A 78 6.99 -1.71 -8.05
C LEU A 78 7.42 -3.14 -7.77
N TRP A 79 7.06 -4.08 -8.65
CA TRP A 79 7.40 -5.49 -8.48
C TRP A 79 8.92 -5.72 -8.61
N LEU A 80 9.58 -5.03 -9.54
CA LEU A 80 11.04 -5.04 -9.63
C LEU A 80 11.67 -4.57 -8.31
N GLU A 81 11.21 -3.45 -7.77
CA GLU A 81 11.71 -2.92 -6.49
C GLU A 81 11.40 -3.84 -5.30
N TRP A 82 10.26 -4.55 -5.31
CA TRP A 82 9.97 -5.57 -4.32
C TRP A 82 11.02 -6.69 -4.36
N ASN A 83 11.37 -7.17 -5.54
CA ASN A 83 12.39 -8.20 -5.71
C ASN A 83 13.78 -7.72 -5.25
N ILE A 84 14.10 -6.44 -5.46
CA ILE A 84 15.32 -5.81 -4.92
C ILE A 84 15.24 -5.75 -3.38
N TRP A 85 14.12 -5.29 -2.83
CA TRP A 85 13.88 -5.17 -1.39
C TRP A 85 14.09 -6.51 -0.65
N LYS A 86 13.62 -7.62 -1.23
CA LYS A 86 13.85 -8.99 -0.70
C LYS A 86 15.32 -9.32 -0.47
N GLN A 87 16.22 -8.69 -1.22
CA GLN A 87 17.65 -8.93 -1.16
C GLN A 87 18.39 -7.96 -0.23
N THR A 88 17.73 -6.90 0.24
CA THR A 88 18.36 -5.89 1.09
C THR A 88 18.72 -6.41 2.48
N LEU A 89 19.83 -5.90 3.04
CA LEU A 89 20.23 -6.21 4.40
C LEU A 89 19.17 -5.76 5.42
N THR A 90 18.50 -4.63 5.17
CA THR A 90 17.45 -4.08 6.03
C THR A 90 16.26 -5.02 6.21
N ARG A 91 15.90 -5.77 5.16
CA ARG A 91 14.85 -6.79 5.23
C ARG A 91 15.37 -8.10 5.84
N ARG A 92 16.57 -8.54 5.44
CA ARG A 92 17.16 -9.82 5.89
C ARG A 92 17.53 -9.81 7.36
N VAL A 93 18.04 -8.69 7.87
CA VAL A 93 18.44 -8.47 9.27
C VAL A 93 17.58 -7.33 9.84
N PRO A 94 16.32 -7.61 10.19
CA PRO A 94 15.38 -6.59 10.62
C PRO A 94 15.82 -5.97 11.94
N LYS A 95 15.73 -4.64 12.03
CA LYS A 95 15.98 -3.88 13.25
C LYS A 95 14.67 -3.40 13.85
N LYS A 96 14.55 -3.45 15.17
CA LYS A 96 13.44 -2.84 15.89
C LYS A 96 13.45 -1.33 15.64
N LEU A 97 12.30 -0.78 15.26
CA LEU A 97 12.15 0.67 15.07
C LEU A 97 11.87 1.32 16.43
N ARG A 98 12.48 2.48 16.67
CA ARG A 98 12.25 3.24 17.91
C ARG A 98 10.86 3.87 17.87
N ASN A 99 10.16 3.91 19.01
CA ASN A 99 8.88 4.61 19.19
C ASN A 99 7.74 4.13 18.28
N ILE A 100 7.79 2.88 17.80
CA ILE A 100 6.69 2.23 17.09
C ILE A 100 6.27 1.00 17.91
N ASP A 101 5.03 0.54 17.72
CA ASP A 101 4.49 -0.68 18.31
C ASP A 101 5.51 -1.84 18.30
N ALA A 102 5.48 -2.65 19.36
CA ALA A 102 6.48 -3.67 19.63
C ALA A 102 6.68 -4.67 18.47
N ASP A 103 5.65 -4.84 17.64
CA ASP A 103 5.58 -5.79 16.53
C ASP A 103 6.08 -5.22 15.19
N VAL A 104 6.43 -3.93 15.14
CA VAL A 104 6.92 -3.29 13.90
C VAL A 104 8.44 -3.19 13.90
N ASN A 105 9.04 -3.70 12.83
CA ASN A 105 10.47 -3.65 12.58
C ASN A 105 10.74 -3.15 11.15
N SER A 106 12.02 -3.00 10.77
CA SER A 106 12.38 -2.49 9.44
C SER A 106 11.91 -3.38 8.29
N ARG A 107 11.76 -4.69 8.49
CA ARG A 107 11.19 -5.61 7.50
C ARG A 107 9.69 -5.38 7.36
N THR A 108 8.93 -5.50 8.44
CA THR A 108 7.46 -5.39 8.39
C THR A 108 7.03 -4.00 7.90
N ARG A 109 7.75 -2.94 8.26
CA ARG A 109 7.51 -1.59 7.72
C ARG A 109 7.68 -1.53 6.19
N GLY A 110 8.70 -2.18 5.64
CA GLY A 110 8.94 -2.19 4.20
C GLY A 110 7.96 -3.09 3.46
N ASP A 111 7.73 -4.30 3.95
CA ASP A 111 6.76 -5.23 3.37
C ASP A 111 5.36 -4.58 3.33
N TYR A 112 4.96 -3.88 4.39
CA TYR A 112 3.71 -3.12 4.43
C TYR A 112 3.64 -2.02 3.36
N LEU A 113 4.71 -1.23 3.18
CA LEU A 113 4.77 -0.17 2.17
C LEU A 113 4.59 -0.72 0.75
N PHE A 114 5.28 -1.81 0.42
CA PHE A 114 5.18 -2.43 -0.90
C PHE A 114 3.78 -3.00 -1.15
N MET A 115 3.22 -3.69 -0.15
CA MET A 115 1.86 -4.21 -0.22
C MET A 115 0.83 -3.09 -0.44
N GLU A 116 0.91 -2.00 0.34
CA GLU A 116 0.02 -0.84 0.21
C GLU A 116 0.16 -0.18 -1.16
N SER A 117 1.39 -0.02 -1.66
CA SER A 117 1.66 0.64 -2.95
C SER A 117 1.22 -0.22 -4.15
N LEU A 118 1.37 -1.54 -4.07
CA LEU A 118 0.85 -2.45 -5.10
C LEU A 118 -0.67 -2.47 -5.10
N GLN A 119 -1.31 -2.39 -3.92
CA GLN A 119 -2.76 -2.27 -3.91
C GLN A 119 -3.24 -0.96 -4.53
N LEU A 120 -2.57 0.15 -4.23
CA LEU A 120 -2.87 1.44 -4.87
C LEU A 120 -2.68 1.38 -6.41
N ALA A 121 -1.70 0.61 -6.87
CA ALA A 121 -1.46 0.35 -8.29
C ALA A 121 -2.48 -0.62 -8.94
N GLY A 122 -3.42 -1.18 -8.17
CA GLY A 122 -4.43 -2.14 -8.64
C GLY A 122 -3.89 -3.56 -8.82
N ARG A 123 -2.84 -3.94 -8.08
CA ARG A 123 -2.21 -5.27 -8.10
C ARG A 123 -2.46 -6.02 -6.80
N GLY A 124 -3.74 -6.32 -6.53
CA GLY A 124 -4.13 -7.04 -5.33
C GLY A 124 -3.59 -8.47 -5.27
N ASP A 125 -3.44 -9.12 -6.42
CA ASP A 125 -2.75 -10.39 -6.57
C ASP A 125 -1.35 -10.36 -5.94
N GLN A 126 -0.53 -9.40 -6.36
CA GLN A 126 0.84 -9.22 -5.88
C GLN A 126 0.87 -8.71 -4.43
N ALA A 127 -0.09 -7.88 -4.02
CA ALA A 127 -0.18 -7.44 -2.63
C ALA A 127 -0.44 -8.62 -1.68
N TRP A 128 -1.32 -9.55 -2.05
CA TRP A 128 -1.55 -10.79 -1.29
C TRP A 128 -0.33 -11.72 -1.32
N GLU A 129 0.43 -11.75 -2.42
CA GLU A 129 1.71 -12.46 -2.49
C GLU A 129 2.72 -11.90 -1.49
N ILE A 130 2.90 -10.58 -1.44
CA ILE A 130 3.75 -9.93 -0.43
C ILE A 130 3.27 -10.27 0.97
N PHE A 131 1.96 -10.20 1.21
CA PHE A 131 1.40 -10.48 2.53
C PHE A 131 1.75 -11.90 3.00
N ARG A 132 1.64 -12.91 2.13
CA ARG A 132 2.05 -14.29 2.43
C ARG A 132 3.56 -14.46 2.64
N GLU A 133 4.37 -13.74 1.86
CA GLU A 133 5.84 -13.75 2.01
C GLU A 133 6.34 -12.96 3.24
N SER A 134 5.44 -12.26 3.93
CA SER A 134 5.76 -11.36 5.03
C SER A 134 5.32 -11.91 6.40
N ASP A 135 5.97 -11.41 7.45
CA ASP A 135 5.57 -11.65 8.84
C ASP A 135 4.48 -10.66 9.29
N LEU A 136 3.75 -10.03 8.36
CA LEU A 136 2.69 -9.07 8.68
C LEU A 136 1.49 -9.79 9.29
N SER A 137 0.97 -9.23 10.37
CA SER A 137 -0.32 -9.65 10.92
C SER A 137 -1.44 -8.83 10.30
N LEU A 138 -2.55 -9.48 9.94
CA LEU A 138 -3.77 -8.78 9.52
C LEU A 138 -4.31 -7.86 10.64
N HIS A 139 -3.96 -8.11 11.90
CA HIS A 139 -4.38 -7.29 13.03
C HIS A 139 -3.78 -5.88 13.02
N VAL A 140 -2.57 -5.71 12.49
CA VAL A 140 -1.86 -4.42 12.49
C VAL A 140 -2.13 -3.60 11.22
N LEU A 141 -2.86 -4.17 10.26
CA LEU A 141 -3.25 -3.44 9.06
C LEU A 141 -4.23 -2.33 9.39
N LYS A 142 -3.99 -1.16 8.81
CA LYS A 142 -4.93 -0.03 8.88
C LYS A 142 -6.24 -0.43 8.20
N SER A 143 -7.37 0.03 8.73
CA SER A 143 -8.70 -0.37 8.26
C SER A 143 -8.92 -0.17 6.76
N TRP A 144 -8.37 0.90 6.17
CA TRP A 144 -8.50 1.16 4.73
C TRP A 144 -7.64 0.22 3.87
N VAL A 145 -6.44 -0.16 4.32
CA VAL A 145 -5.59 -1.13 3.61
C VAL A 145 -6.23 -2.51 3.69
N LEU A 146 -6.76 -2.87 4.86
CA LEU A 146 -7.55 -4.09 5.02
C LEU A 146 -8.76 -4.08 4.07
N LEU A 147 -9.50 -2.97 4.00
CA LEU A 147 -10.64 -2.84 3.10
C LEU A 147 -10.25 -3.03 1.62
N ASP A 148 -9.15 -2.41 1.17
CA ASP A 148 -8.69 -2.58 -0.21
C ASP A 148 -8.21 -4.01 -0.48
N LEU A 149 -7.50 -4.66 0.46
CA LEU A 149 -7.12 -6.08 0.35
C LEU A 149 -8.33 -7.01 0.24
N ILE A 150 -9.44 -6.69 0.91
CA ILE A 150 -10.66 -7.52 0.88
C ILE A 150 -11.25 -7.61 -0.54
N LYS A 151 -11.10 -6.57 -1.38
CA LYS A 151 -11.56 -6.59 -2.78
C LYS A 151 -11.00 -7.81 -3.53
N ASP A 152 -9.75 -8.15 -3.22
CA ASP A 152 -9.00 -9.22 -3.85
C ASP A 152 -8.78 -10.42 -2.91
N ALA A 153 -9.61 -10.58 -1.87
CA ALA A 153 -9.44 -11.63 -0.85
C ALA A 153 -9.48 -13.07 -1.40
N TYR A 154 -9.96 -13.26 -2.63
CA TYR A 154 -9.88 -14.55 -3.32
C TYR A 154 -8.43 -14.96 -3.63
N HIS A 155 -7.49 -14.01 -3.59
CA HIS A 155 -6.06 -14.28 -3.61
C HIS A 155 -5.47 -14.58 -2.24
N ALA A 156 -6.22 -14.61 -1.13
CA ALA A 156 -5.64 -14.74 0.22
C ALA A 156 -4.88 -16.05 0.47
N GLY A 157 -5.30 -17.17 -0.15
CA GLY A 157 -4.68 -18.48 0.04
C GLY A 157 -4.77 -18.96 1.49
N ASP A 158 -3.65 -19.40 2.06
CA ASP A 158 -3.52 -19.86 3.46
C ASP A 158 -3.94 -18.80 4.50
N LYS A 159 -3.97 -17.52 4.11
CA LYS A 159 -4.42 -16.40 4.96
C LYS A 159 -5.94 -16.21 5.01
N ALA A 160 -6.71 -16.94 4.21
CA ALA A 160 -8.16 -16.81 4.15
C ALA A 160 -8.84 -17.05 5.51
N VAL A 161 -8.37 -18.02 6.29
CA VAL A 161 -8.90 -18.32 7.63
C VAL A 161 -8.60 -17.19 8.62
N GLU A 162 -7.36 -16.67 8.61
CA GLU A 162 -6.95 -15.54 9.47
C GLU A 162 -7.81 -14.31 9.16
N LEU A 163 -8.02 -14.01 7.87
CA LEU A 163 -8.88 -12.93 7.42
C LEU A 163 -10.32 -13.13 7.91
N GLN A 164 -10.87 -14.34 7.75
CA GLN A 164 -12.21 -14.69 8.21
C GLN A 164 -12.39 -14.42 9.72
N MET A 165 -11.43 -14.87 10.53
CA MET A 165 -11.46 -14.72 11.99
C MET A 165 -11.45 -13.25 12.38
N ILE A 166 -10.59 -12.45 11.74
CA ILE A 166 -10.46 -11.02 12.04
C ILE A 166 -11.71 -10.25 11.63
N LEU A 167 -12.25 -10.51 10.44
CA LEU A 167 -13.47 -9.85 9.98
C LEU A 167 -14.66 -10.24 10.85
N SER A 168 -14.74 -11.51 11.26
CA SER A 168 -15.80 -11.97 12.17
C SER A 168 -15.66 -11.36 13.56
N ALA A 169 -14.45 -11.29 14.11
CA ALA A 169 -14.21 -10.71 15.44
C ALA A 169 -14.46 -9.19 15.47
N ARG A 170 -14.07 -8.47 14.41
CA ARG A 170 -14.18 -7.01 14.35
C ARG A 170 -15.56 -6.53 13.86
N TYR A 171 -16.19 -7.28 12.96
CA TYR A 171 -17.36 -6.83 12.21
C TYR A 171 -18.47 -7.89 12.07
N GLY A 172 -18.36 -9.05 12.73
CA GLY A 172 -19.25 -10.19 12.52
C GLY A 172 -20.72 -9.94 12.82
N ASP A 173 -21.02 -8.99 13.70
CA ASP A 173 -22.38 -8.56 14.05
C ASP A 173 -22.97 -7.53 13.08
N ARG A 174 -22.19 -7.05 12.09
CA ARG A 174 -22.73 -6.15 11.05
C ARG A 174 -23.59 -6.94 10.07
N ILE A 175 -24.80 -6.43 9.85
CA ILE A 175 -25.79 -6.99 8.94
C ILE A 175 -25.66 -6.28 7.59
N MET A 176 -25.61 -7.07 6.53
CA MET A 176 -25.60 -6.59 5.15
C MET A 176 -26.97 -6.07 4.70
N ASP A 177 -27.00 -5.31 3.61
CA ASP A 177 -28.26 -4.93 2.93
C ASP A 177 -29.11 -6.16 2.52
N SER A 178 -28.48 -7.33 2.37
CA SER A 178 -29.13 -8.63 2.14
C SER A 178 -29.80 -9.24 3.38
N GLY A 179 -29.72 -8.59 4.54
CA GLY A 179 -30.26 -9.07 5.82
C GLY A 179 -29.44 -10.20 6.46
N GLN A 180 -28.29 -10.56 5.89
CA GLN A 180 -27.42 -11.61 6.44
C GLN A 180 -26.23 -11.02 7.23
N PRO A 181 -25.87 -11.58 8.41
CA PRO A 181 -24.67 -11.17 9.14
C PRO A 181 -23.38 -11.51 8.38
N LEU A 182 -22.36 -10.64 8.46
CA LEU A 182 -21.06 -10.81 7.80
C LEU A 182 -20.43 -12.18 8.08
N ARG A 183 -20.51 -12.68 9.34
CA ARG A 183 -20.01 -14.01 9.74
C ARG A 183 -20.60 -15.17 8.90
N THR A 184 -21.77 -14.97 8.32
CA THR A 184 -22.48 -15.98 7.51
C THR A 184 -21.95 -16.04 6.08
N MET A 185 -21.42 -14.91 5.57
CA MET A 185 -20.87 -14.75 4.23
C MET A 185 -19.35 -14.91 4.18
N CYS A 186 -18.67 -14.68 5.30
CA CYS A 186 -17.27 -15.02 5.45
C CYS A 186 -17.02 -16.55 5.36
N LYS A 187 -18.02 -17.39 5.11
CA LYS A 187 -17.83 -18.84 4.95
C LYS A 187 -16.87 -19.11 3.79
N LEU A 188 -15.87 -19.92 4.08
CA LEU A 188 -14.89 -20.38 3.11
C LEU A 188 -15.62 -21.35 2.16
N ASP A 189 -15.55 -21.08 0.86
CA ASP A 189 -16.42 -21.71 -0.13
C ASP A 189 -15.92 -23.10 -0.54
N ALA A 190 -14.60 -23.30 -0.50
CA ALA A 190 -13.95 -24.50 -0.99
C ALA A 190 -12.57 -24.67 -0.35
N VAL A 191 -11.92 -25.77 -0.71
CA VAL A 191 -10.51 -26.02 -0.43
C VAL A 191 -9.77 -26.02 -1.78
N ASP A 192 -8.65 -25.30 -1.88
CA ASP A 192 -7.81 -25.28 -3.08
C ASP A 192 -7.07 -26.61 -3.28
N SER A 193 -6.32 -26.71 -4.38
CA SER A 193 -5.49 -27.88 -4.70
C SER A 193 -4.39 -28.16 -3.66
N SER A 194 -4.08 -27.19 -2.79
CA SER A 194 -3.08 -27.29 -1.73
C SER A 194 -3.68 -27.61 -0.37
N GLY A 195 -5.00 -27.78 -0.26
CA GLY A 195 -5.67 -28.06 1.01
C GLY A 195 -6.06 -26.82 1.82
N HIS A 196 -5.90 -25.61 1.28
CA HIS A 196 -6.26 -24.37 1.98
C HIS A 196 -7.69 -23.94 1.69
N ALA A 197 -8.37 -23.45 2.71
CA ALA A 197 -9.70 -22.90 2.57
C ALA A 197 -9.66 -21.60 1.74
N VAL A 198 -10.62 -21.40 0.84
CA VAL A 198 -10.62 -20.32 -0.15
C VAL A 198 -11.84 -19.43 -0.01
N ILE A 199 -11.65 -18.13 -0.27
CA ILE A 199 -12.71 -17.15 -0.43
C ILE A 199 -13.01 -17.02 -1.92
N SER A 200 -14.25 -17.22 -2.37
CA SER A 200 -14.60 -16.94 -3.76
C SER A 200 -14.59 -15.44 -4.06
N GLU A 201 -14.39 -15.08 -5.32
CA GLU A 201 -14.49 -13.69 -5.79
C GLU A 201 -15.84 -13.05 -5.43
N LYS A 202 -16.93 -13.84 -5.51
CA LYS A 202 -18.27 -13.41 -5.11
C LYS A 202 -18.32 -13.05 -3.62
N ASN A 203 -17.74 -13.86 -2.74
CA ASN A 203 -17.72 -13.58 -1.31
C ASN A 203 -16.79 -12.41 -0.99
N ALA A 204 -15.63 -12.30 -1.65
CA ALA A 204 -14.73 -11.15 -1.53
C ALA A 204 -15.44 -9.84 -1.87
N ALA A 205 -16.13 -9.78 -3.01
CA ALA A 205 -16.91 -8.62 -3.43
C ALA A 205 -18.01 -8.26 -2.43
N ALA A 206 -18.75 -9.26 -1.93
CA ALA A 206 -19.78 -9.01 -0.93
C ALA A 206 -19.22 -8.51 0.41
N MET A 207 -18.10 -9.08 0.88
CA MET A 207 -17.42 -8.60 2.08
C MET A 207 -16.96 -7.15 1.94
N TYR A 208 -16.40 -6.78 0.77
CA TYR A 208 -16.00 -5.41 0.48
C TYR A 208 -17.21 -4.46 0.52
N GLU A 209 -18.30 -4.81 -0.16
CA GLU A 209 -19.52 -3.97 -0.21
C GLU A 209 -20.13 -3.76 1.18
N CYS A 210 -20.07 -4.76 2.08
CA CYS A 210 -20.45 -4.63 3.49
C CYS A 210 -19.64 -3.57 4.22
N LEU A 211 -18.32 -3.69 4.03
CA LEU A 211 -17.34 -3.06 4.89
C LEU A 211 -16.91 -1.69 4.36
N LYS A 212 -17.21 -1.33 3.11
CA LYS A 212 -16.76 -0.06 2.52
C LYS A 212 -17.30 1.16 3.25
N THR A 213 -18.57 1.16 3.68
CA THR A 213 -19.15 2.28 4.47
C THR A 213 -18.61 2.38 5.89
N SER A 214 -17.95 1.31 6.31
CA SER A 214 -17.69 0.92 7.68
C SER A 214 -16.21 1.04 8.04
N LEU A 215 -15.35 0.82 7.05
CA LEU A 215 -13.90 0.88 7.12
C LEU A 215 -13.31 1.99 6.29
N ASP A 216 -14.11 2.64 5.43
CA ASP A 216 -13.66 3.83 4.75
C ASP A 216 -13.88 5.04 5.67
N PRO A 217 -12.81 5.60 6.28
CA PRO A 217 -12.94 6.80 7.11
C PRO A 217 -13.40 8.02 6.29
N PHE A 218 -13.48 7.90 4.96
CA PHE A 218 -13.95 8.94 4.05
C PHE A 218 -15.38 8.70 3.56
N ALA A 219 -16.01 7.56 3.86
CA ALA A 219 -17.40 7.29 3.46
C ALA A 219 -18.44 8.07 4.30
N THR A 220 -18.05 8.63 5.44
CA THR A 220 -18.95 9.44 6.28
C THR A 220 -19.13 10.87 5.80
N ASP A 221 -18.23 11.41 4.99
CA ASP A 221 -18.36 12.73 4.39
C ASP A 221 -18.64 12.59 2.90
N GLY A 222 -19.92 12.70 2.52
CA GLY A 222 -20.44 12.60 1.15
C GLY A 222 -19.95 13.68 0.17
N LEU A 223 -18.68 14.07 0.22
CA LEU A 223 -18.08 15.18 -0.51
C LEU A 223 -16.83 14.81 -1.33
N VAL A 224 -16.40 13.55 -1.32
CA VAL A 224 -15.13 13.16 -1.94
C VAL A 224 -15.36 12.17 -3.07
N LYS A 225 -15.35 12.66 -4.32
CA LYS A 225 -15.35 11.83 -5.54
C LYS A 225 -14.11 10.91 -5.53
N GLY A 226 -14.22 9.75 -6.20
CA GLY A 226 -13.24 8.65 -6.15
C GLY A 226 -11.77 9.04 -6.35
N ASP A 227 -11.47 10.03 -7.20
CA ASP A 227 -10.10 10.49 -7.44
C ASP A 227 -9.51 11.29 -6.26
N THR A 228 -10.37 11.96 -5.49
CA THR A 228 -9.99 12.75 -4.31
C THR A 228 -9.76 11.86 -3.08
N LEU A 229 -10.33 10.66 -3.08
CA LEU A 229 -10.20 9.68 -1.99
C LEU A 229 -8.87 8.94 -2.04
N ALA A 230 -8.41 8.60 -3.25
CA ALA A 230 -7.03 8.14 -3.51
C ALA A 230 -6.03 9.21 -3.06
N ALA A 231 -6.25 10.47 -3.46
CA ALA A 231 -5.45 11.60 -3.01
C ALA A 231 -5.41 11.76 -1.47
N CYS A 232 -6.55 11.65 -0.77
CA CYS A 232 -6.57 11.72 0.71
C CYS A 232 -5.84 10.53 1.38
N ARG A 233 -5.87 9.33 0.79
CA ARG A 233 -5.09 8.17 1.24
C ARG A 233 -3.58 8.39 1.01
N GLU A 234 -3.20 9.00 -0.11
CA GLU A 234 -1.83 9.40 -0.48
C GLU A 234 -1.22 10.42 0.50
N ALA A 235 -2.01 11.39 0.99
CA ALA A 235 -1.54 12.42 1.92
C ALA A 235 -1.13 11.88 3.31
N ARG A 236 -1.77 10.80 3.78
CA ARG A 236 -1.58 10.28 5.16
C ARG A 236 -0.33 9.39 5.29
N MET A 237 0.08 8.72 4.22
CA MET A 237 1.36 8.00 4.14
C MET A 237 2.57 8.88 4.51
N LEU A 238 2.45 10.20 4.37
CA LEU A 238 3.58 11.13 4.49
C LEU A 238 3.74 11.70 5.91
N HIS A 239 2.70 11.62 6.75
CA HIS A 239 2.76 12.11 8.14
C HIS A 239 3.58 11.18 9.04
N GLU A 240 3.53 9.87 8.80
CA GLU A 240 4.22 8.86 9.62
C GLU A 240 5.74 8.78 9.33
N ALA A 241 6.20 9.37 8.22
CA ALA A 241 7.63 9.50 7.93
C ALA A 241 8.30 10.63 8.73
N ASP A 242 7.59 11.75 8.98
CA ASP A 242 8.13 12.94 9.69
C ASP A 242 8.16 12.78 11.23
N ILE A 243 7.30 11.92 11.80
CA ILE A 243 7.22 11.74 13.26
C ILE A 243 8.43 10.98 13.83
N CYS A 244 9.17 10.22 13.00
CA CYS A 244 10.28 9.39 13.49
C CYS A 244 11.67 10.04 13.48
N GLU A 245 11.92 11.13 12.72
CA GLU A 245 13.27 11.74 12.63
C GLU A 245 13.42 13.06 13.40
N THR A 246 12.34 13.71 13.83
CA THR A 246 12.44 14.96 14.62
C THR A 246 13.04 14.79 16.01
N THR A 247 13.38 13.57 16.42
CA THR A 247 14.08 13.28 17.70
C THR A 247 15.52 12.79 17.56
N ASP A 248 16.01 12.46 16.35
CA ASP A 248 17.41 12.03 16.16
C ASP A 248 18.33 13.17 15.66
N GLU A 249 17.81 14.24 15.03
CA GLU A 249 18.65 15.40 14.66
C GLU A 249 18.88 16.38 15.82
N ASN A 250 17.99 16.43 16.82
CA ASN A 250 18.14 17.29 18.01
C ASN A 250 19.06 16.72 19.11
N LYS A 251 19.77 15.63 18.85
CA LYS A 251 20.75 15.05 19.80
C LYS A 251 22.20 15.05 19.30
N LYS A 252 22.50 15.79 18.22
CA LYS A 252 23.87 16.01 17.76
C LYS A 252 24.44 17.38 18.13
N HIS A 253 23.69 18.18 18.86
CA HIS A 253 24.16 19.41 19.49
C HIS A 253 23.69 19.44 20.93
N ASP A 254 24.36 18.67 21.79
CA ASP A 254 24.55 18.91 23.23
C ASP A 254 25.71 18.03 23.72
#